data_AF-L8LQ75-F1
#
_entry.id   AF-L8LQ75-F1
#
_cell.length_a   1.000
_cell.length_b   1.000
_cell.length_c   1.000
_cell.angle_alpha   90.00
_cell.angle_beta   90.00
_cell.angle_gamma   90.00
#
_symmetry.space_group_name_H-M   'P 1'
#
loop_
_entity.id
_entity.type
_entity.pdbx_description
1 polymer ?
#
loop_
_entity_poly.entity_id
_entity_poly.type
_entity_poly.pdbx_seq_one_letter_code
_entity_poly.pdbx_strand_id
1 'polypeptide(L)'
;MKKLNMDLSLKRRTLVGSGILSVGALLGKLLPNSIFAQIPSSDRSIPLHGGSMTMGDVDNLRNGFDPQAILTDWDLGKVSPLPDGRTLREFELSIAEREVEIAPGVVYPAWTYNGRVPGPSLRVTEGDRIRIRFNNPGEHPHTLHFHGIHSARQDGIPGTLEAIPGETVVYEFDAKPFGCHLYHCHSAPFKRHLHKGLYGAFL
;
A
#
# COMPACT_ATOMS: atom_id res chain seq x y z
N MET A 1 13.82 41.16 48.22
CA MET A 1 14.22 41.57 46.85
C MET A 1 13.80 40.47 45.89
N LYS A 2 12.75 40.71 45.07
CA LYS A 2 12.31 39.80 44.01
C LYS A 2 13.14 40.06 42.75
N LYS A 3 13.64 39.01 42.08
CA LYS A 3 14.03 39.06 40.67
C LYS A 3 13.35 37.90 39.94
N LEU A 4 12.30 38.26 39.18
CA LEU A 4 11.83 37.50 38.04
C LEU A 4 12.89 37.63 36.94
N ASN A 5 13.17 36.57 36.19
CA ASN A 5 13.60 36.70 34.80
C ASN A 5 12.92 35.58 34.00
N MET A 6 12.02 36.03 33.12
CA MET A 6 11.39 35.26 32.05
C MET A 6 12.42 35.07 30.94
N ASP A 7 12.65 33.83 30.50
CA ASP A 7 13.36 33.56 29.26
C ASP A 7 12.34 33.28 28.14
N LEU A 8 12.39 34.11 27.10
CA LEU A 8 11.46 34.16 25.98
C LEU A 8 12.00 33.31 24.83
N SER A 9 11.26 32.25 24.54
CA SER A 9 11.20 31.49 23.29
C SER A 9 11.65 32.25 22.03
N LEU A 10 12.56 31.65 21.24
CA LEU A 10 12.59 31.84 19.78
C LEU A 10 12.58 30.50 19.04
N LYS A 11 11.52 30.33 18.22
CA LYS A 11 11.30 29.21 17.29
C LYS A 11 12.21 29.35 16.06
N ARG A 12 12.88 28.25 15.69
CA ARG A 12 13.60 28.11 14.41
C ARG A 12 12.61 28.11 13.25
N ARG A 13 12.36 29.27 12.62
CA ARG A 13 11.83 29.39 11.24
C ARG A 13 11.70 30.86 10.83
N THR A 14 12.77 31.44 10.28
CA THR A 14 12.69 32.61 9.37
C THR A 14 14.07 32.91 8.79
N LEU A 15 14.27 32.62 7.50
CA LEU A 15 15.12 33.44 6.64
C LEU A 15 14.69 33.25 5.18
N VAL A 16 13.81 34.13 4.71
CA VAL A 16 13.60 34.42 3.29
C VAL A 16 14.25 35.79 3.08
N GLY A 17 15.28 35.84 2.24
CA GLY A 17 15.98 37.07 1.85
C GLY A 17 15.89 37.24 0.34
N SER A 18 15.18 38.29 -0.07
CA SER A 18 14.95 38.73 -1.44
C SER A 18 16.15 39.46 -2.05
N GLY A 19 16.22 39.47 -3.39
CA GLY A 19 16.90 40.48 -4.22
C GLY A 19 17.52 39.88 -5.48
N ILE A 20 17.45 40.43 -6.71
CA ILE A 20 17.00 41.72 -7.28
C ILE A 20 16.67 41.44 -8.77
N LEU A 21 15.66 42.13 -9.33
CA LEU A 21 15.35 42.17 -10.77
C LEU A 21 16.40 42.98 -11.55
N SER A 22 16.77 42.52 -12.76
CA SER A 22 17.31 43.38 -13.81
C SER A 22 16.65 43.08 -15.15
N VAL A 23 15.86 44.04 -15.63
CA VAL A 23 15.26 44.09 -16.97
C VAL A 23 16.29 44.64 -17.95
N GLY A 24 16.55 43.92 -19.04
CA GLY A 24 17.30 44.40 -20.19
C GLY A 24 16.87 43.63 -21.43
N ALA A 25 16.12 44.28 -22.31
CA ALA A 25 15.60 43.70 -23.55
C ALA A 25 16.19 44.44 -24.76
N LEU A 26 16.26 43.69 -25.88
CA LEU A 26 16.57 44.04 -27.28
C LEU A 26 18.08 44.22 -27.58
N LEU A 27 18.72 43.62 -28.60
CA LEU A 27 18.25 43.00 -29.86
C LEU A 27 19.39 42.17 -30.53
N GLY A 28 19.07 41.09 -31.25
CA GLY A 28 19.69 40.84 -32.57
C GLY A 28 20.70 39.69 -32.79
N LYS A 29 20.15 38.51 -33.15
CA LYS A 29 20.53 37.62 -34.29
C LYS A 29 21.86 36.82 -34.29
N LEU A 30 21.67 35.54 -34.68
CA LEU A 30 22.58 34.56 -35.31
C LEU A 30 23.39 33.63 -34.37
N LEU A 31 22.92 32.37 -34.22
CA LEU A 31 23.63 31.11 -34.55
C LEU A 31 22.88 29.87 -33.96
N PRO A 32 23.05 28.66 -34.52
CA PRO A 32 21.98 27.66 -34.67
C PRO A 32 21.74 26.70 -33.49
N ASN A 33 20.50 26.21 -33.43
CA ASN A 33 20.04 25.09 -32.61
C ASN A 33 20.97 23.87 -32.72
N SER A 34 21.75 23.62 -31.67
CA SER A 34 22.40 22.31 -31.46
C SER A 34 22.90 22.16 -30.03
N ILE A 35 21.99 22.13 -29.05
CA ILE A 35 22.28 21.56 -27.73
C ILE A 35 21.07 20.74 -27.30
N PHE A 36 20.92 19.56 -27.90
CA PHE A 36 20.21 18.47 -27.21
C PHE A 36 21.28 17.75 -26.40
N ALA A 37 21.35 18.01 -25.11
CA ALA A 37 22.14 17.21 -24.21
C ALA A 37 21.54 15.79 -24.24
N GLN A 38 22.22 14.86 -24.91
CA GLN A 38 21.92 13.44 -24.84
C GLN A 38 22.11 13.02 -23.38
N ILE A 39 21.00 12.71 -22.70
CA ILE A 39 21.04 11.94 -21.46
C ILE A 39 21.66 10.59 -21.85
N PRO A 40 22.81 10.18 -21.27
CA PRO A 40 23.37 8.89 -21.59
C PRO A 40 22.41 7.82 -21.07
N SER A 41 21.79 7.08 -21.99
CA SER A 41 21.17 5.80 -21.67
C SER A 41 22.26 4.92 -21.07
N SER A 42 22.22 4.70 -19.76
CA SER A 42 23.13 3.77 -19.13
C SER A 42 22.79 2.36 -19.60
N ASP A 43 23.43 1.93 -20.68
CA ASP A 43 23.55 0.51 -21.01
C ASP A 43 24.45 -0.13 -19.95
N ARG A 44 23.84 -0.48 -18.81
CA ARG A 44 24.46 -1.35 -17.83
C ARG A 44 24.12 -2.78 -18.22
N SER A 45 24.93 -3.35 -19.10
CA SER A 45 25.02 -4.79 -19.30
C SER A 45 25.60 -5.44 -18.04
N ILE A 46 24.71 -5.69 -17.07
CA ILE A 46 25.01 -6.56 -15.92
C ILE A 46 25.05 -8.01 -16.45
N PRO A 47 26.08 -8.82 -16.12
CA PRO A 47 26.17 -10.19 -16.60
C PRO A 47 24.93 -11.00 -16.20
N LEU A 48 24.18 -11.42 -17.22
CA LEU A 48 22.87 -12.06 -17.12
C LEU A 48 23.01 -13.47 -16.49
N HIS A 49 22.46 -13.65 -15.29
CA HIS A 49 22.23 -14.99 -14.73
C HIS A 49 20.85 -15.49 -15.16
N GLY A 50 20.80 -16.44 -16.10
CA GLY A 50 19.66 -17.33 -16.36
C GLY A 50 18.48 -16.73 -17.14
N GLY A 51 18.04 -17.42 -18.19
CA GLY A 51 16.98 -17.01 -19.12
C GLY A 51 15.54 -16.99 -18.57
N SER A 52 15.34 -16.59 -17.31
CA SER A 52 14.03 -16.39 -16.66
C SER A 52 13.84 -14.94 -16.21
N MET A 53 14.27 -13.99 -17.03
CA MET A 53 14.07 -12.56 -16.76
C MET A 53 12.68 -12.11 -17.24
N THR A 54 12.09 -11.15 -16.51
CA THR A 54 10.90 -10.42 -16.94
C THR A 54 11.17 -9.74 -18.30
N MET A 55 10.24 -9.87 -19.23
CA MET A 55 10.35 -9.22 -20.54
C MET A 55 9.74 -7.82 -20.47
N GLY A 56 10.60 -6.80 -20.49
CA GLY A 56 10.22 -5.39 -20.52
C GLY A 56 9.84 -4.79 -19.16
N ASP A 57 9.69 -3.47 -19.15
CA ASP A 57 9.36 -2.68 -17.96
C ASP A 57 7.85 -2.41 -17.89
N VAL A 58 7.32 -2.42 -16.66
CA VAL A 58 5.93 -2.05 -16.35
C VAL A 58 5.94 -0.71 -15.63
N ASP A 59 4.98 0.17 -15.95
CA ASP A 59 4.84 1.45 -15.27
C ASP A 59 4.15 1.28 -13.90
N ASN A 60 4.97 1.21 -12.85
CA ASN A 60 4.48 1.11 -11.47
C ASN A 60 3.66 2.34 -11.04
N LEU A 61 3.96 3.54 -11.56
CA LEU A 61 3.17 4.73 -11.26
C LEU A 61 1.77 4.61 -11.84
N ARG A 62 1.65 4.08 -13.05
CA ARG A 62 0.36 3.77 -13.68
C ARG A 62 -0.43 2.74 -12.88
N ASN A 63 0.22 1.69 -12.38
CA ASN A 63 -0.42 0.68 -11.53
C ASN A 63 -0.83 1.22 -10.15
N GLY A 64 -0.22 2.32 -9.71
CA GLY A 64 -0.46 2.94 -8.42
C GLY A 64 0.16 2.16 -7.25
N PHE A 65 1.09 1.25 -7.51
CA PHE A 65 1.91 0.56 -6.51
C PHE A 65 3.25 0.11 -7.11
N ASP A 66 4.25 -0.03 -6.27
CA ASP A 66 5.60 -0.47 -6.64
C ASP A 66 5.93 -1.82 -5.95
N PRO A 67 6.13 -2.90 -6.72
CA PRO A 67 6.50 -4.20 -6.17
C PRO A 67 7.77 -4.16 -5.30
N GLN A 68 8.74 -3.30 -5.61
CA GLN A 68 9.97 -3.20 -4.82
C GLN A 68 9.70 -2.55 -3.46
N ALA A 69 8.82 -1.54 -3.41
CA ALA A 69 8.41 -0.92 -2.16
C ALA A 69 7.62 -1.89 -1.28
N ILE A 70 6.79 -2.75 -1.88
CA ILE A 70 5.97 -3.75 -1.17
C ILE A 70 6.81 -4.71 -0.33
N LEU A 71 8.05 -5.03 -0.75
CA LEU A 71 8.93 -5.97 -0.04
C LEU A 71 9.19 -5.62 1.43
N THR A 72 9.09 -4.34 1.78
CA THR A 72 9.31 -3.85 3.14
C THR A 72 8.15 -3.02 3.68
N ASP A 73 7.03 -2.98 2.95
CA ASP A 73 5.83 -2.25 3.35
C ASP A 73 4.98 -3.10 4.30
N TRP A 74 5.19 -2.88 5.60
CA TRP A 74 4.44 -3.54 6.67
C TRP A 74 3.32 -2.62 7.16
N ASP A 75 2.08 -3.04 6.99
CA ASP A 75 0.94 -2.37 7.63
C ASP A 75 0.89 -2.79 9.09
N LEU A 76 1.20 -1.87 9.99
CA LEU A 76 1.18 -2.08 11.44
C LEU A 76 -0.20 -1.79 12.05
N GLY A 77 -1.14 -1.23 11.28
CA GLY A 77 -2.44 -0.83 11.77
C GLY A 77 -2.39 0.26 12.85
N LYS A 78 -3.55 0.56 13.41
CA LYS A 78 -3.70 1.48 14.53
C LYS A 78 -3.73 0.69 15.84
N VAL A 79 -2.88 1.08 16.79
CA VAL A 79 -2.79 0.41 18.10
C VAL A 79 -3.50 1.22 19.19
N SER A 80 -4.25 0.54 20.04
CA SER A 80 -4.84 1.11 21.25
C SER A 80 -4.91 0.08 22.39
N PRO A 81 -4.94 0.51 23.67
CA PRO A 81 -5.05 -0.41 24.79
C PRO A 81 -6.51 -0.89 24.98
N LEU A 82 -6.67 -2.16 25.35
CA LEU A 82 -7.93 -2.71 25.84
C LEU A 82 -8.01 -2.66 27.37
N PRO A 83 -9.23 -2.67 27.96
CA PRO A 83 -9.40 -2.69 29.41
C PRO A 83 -8.78 -3.90 30.11
N ASP A 84 -8.61 -5.01 29.40
CA ASP A 84 -7.99 -6.25 29.91
C ASP A 84 -6.45 -6.23 29.86
N GLY A 85 -5.86 -5.11 29.43
CA GLY A 85 -4.41 -4.92 29.31
C GLY A 85 -3.82 -5.41 27.99
N ARG A 86 -4.61 -6.02 27.09
CA ARG A 86 -4.14 -6.40 25.76
C ARG A 86 -4.07 -5.21 24.81
N THR A 87 -3.32 -5.38 23.74
CA THR A 87 -3.29 -4.44 22.61
C THR A 87 -4.41 -4.78 21.63
N LEU A 88 -5.25 -3.79 21.31
CA LEU A 88 -6.11 -3.80 20.13
C LEU A 88 -5.35 -3.22 18.95
N ARG A 89 -5.29 -3.98 17.84
CA ARG A 89 -4.72 -3.55 16.57
C ARG A 89 -5.80 -3.53 15.50
N GLU A 90 -6.05 -2.35 14.95
CA GLU A 90 -7.13 -2.10 14.01
C GLU A 90 -6.60 -1.85 12.60
N PHE A 91 -7.25 -2.44 11.60
CA PHE A 91 -6.95 -2.25 10.18
C PHE A 91 -8.20 -1.87 9.40
N GLU A 92 -7.99 -1.21 8.26
CA GLU A 92 -9.03 -0.93 7.29
C GLU A 92 -8.62 -1.52 5.94
N LEU A 93 -9.42 -2.46 5.45
CA LEU A 93 -9.25 -3.03 4.12
C LEU A 93 -10.49 -2.69 3.29
N SER A 94 -10.28 -2.16 2.09
CA SER A 94 -11.34 -1.90 1.14
C SER A 94 -11.07 -2.61 -0.16
N ILE A 95 -12.11 -3.16 -0.76
CA ILE A 95 -12.04 -3.64 -2.14
C ILE A 95 -11.85 -2.45 -3.08
N ALA A 96 -10.99 -2.64 -4.07
CA ALA A 96 -10.87 -1.78 -5.23
C ALA A 96 -10.69 -2.62 -6.49
N GLU A 97 -11.49 -2.34 -7.51
CA GLU A 97 -11.35 -2.93 -8.85
C GLU A 97 -10.41 -2.04 -9.67
N ARG A 98 -9.36 -2.62 -10.25
CA ARG A 98 -8.29 -1.88 -10.93
C ARG A 98 -7.78 -2.59 -12.16
N GLU A 99 -7.48 -1.82 -13.19
CA GLU A 99 -6.69 -2.27 -14.33
C GLU A 99 -5.20 -2.20 -13.96
N VAL A 100 -4.51 -3.34 -13.95
CA VAL A 100 -3.08 -3.47 -13.59
C VAL A 100 -2.30 -3.97 -14.79
N GLU A 101 -1.32 -3.21 -15.26
CA GLU A 101 -0.38 -3.66 -16.27
C GLU A 101 0.59 -4.68 -15.66
N ILE A 102 0.65 -5.89 -16.21
CA ILE A 102 1.47 -7.01 -15.69
C ILE A 102 2.64 -7.38 -16.60
N ALA A 103 2.59 -6.92 -17.85
CA ALA A 103 3.66 -6.96 -18.83
C ALA A 103 3.43 -5.79 -19.80
N PRO A 104 4.43 -5.34 -20.57
CA PRO A 104 4.28 -4.20 -21.48
C PRO A 104 3.06 -4.33 -22.40
N GLY A 105 2.08 -3.43 -22.24
CA GLY A 105 0.83 -3.41 -22.98
C GLY A 105 -0.22 -4.46 -22.58
N VAL A 106 0.08 -5.33 -21.60
CA VAL A 106 -0.82 -6.38 -21.11
C VAL A 106 -1.44 -5.92 -19.80
N VAL A 107 -2.72 -5.58 -19.86
CA VAL A 107 -3.50 -5.09 -18.72
C VAL A 107 -4.41 -6.19 -18.17
N TYR A 108 -4.45 -6.30 -16.85
CA TYR A 108 -5.22 -7.28 -16.11
C TYR A 108 -6.27 -6.59 -15.23
N PRO A 109 -7.57 -6.90 -15.40
CA PRO A 109 -8.64 -6.36 -14.56
C PRO A 109 -8.62 -7.04 -13.18
N ALA A 110 -7.87 -6.49 -12.23
CA ALA A 110 -7.67 -7.01 -10.89
C ALA A 110 -8.77 -6.60 -9.91
N TRP A 111 -9.00 -7.44 -8.91
CA TRP A 111 -9.67 -7.08 -7.67
C TRP A 111 -8.63 -7.04 -6.57
N THR A 112 -8.58 -5.94 -5.83
CA THR A 112 -7.47 -5.64 -4.93
C THR A 112 -7.97 -5.31 -3.54
N TYR A 113 -7.15 -5.62 -2.54
CA TYR A 113 -7.28 -5.00 -1.22
C TYR A 113 -6.44 -3.73 -1.20
N ASN A 114 -7.07 -2.59 -0.92
CA ASN A 114 -6.43 -1.26 -0.85
C ASN A 114 -5.69 -0.86 -2.13
N GLY A 115 -6.17 -1.27 -3.30
CA GLY A 115 -5.68 -0.77 -4.59
C GLY A 115 -4.39 -1.41 -5.10
N ARG A 116 -3.88 -2.48 -4.46
CA ARG A 116 -2.64 -3.16 -4.86
C ARG A 116 -2.74 -4.69 -4.83
N VAL A 117 -1.87 -5.34 -5.62
CA VAL A 117 -1.67 -6.80 -5.61
C VAL A 117 -0.18 -7.09 -5.41
N PRO A 118 0.22 -7.88 -4.40
CA PRO A 118 -0.62 -8.38 -3.31
C PRO A 118 -1.18 -7.23 -2.45
N GLY A 119 -2.24 -7.53 -1.70
CA GLY A 119 -2.80 -6.63 -0.70
C GLY A 119 -1.80 -6.29 0.43
N PRO A 120 -2.18 -5.40 1.37
CA PRO A 120 -1.35 -5.02 2.50
C PRO A 120 -0.72 -6.21 3.24
N SER A 121 0.56 -6.09 3.60
CA SER A 121 1.19 -7.08 4.49
C SER A 121 0.90 -6.68 5.93
N LEU A 122 -0.14 -7.28 6.51
CA LEU A 122 -0.59 -6.97 7.86
C LEU A 122 0.40 -7.58 8.85
N ARG A 123 0.98 -6.76 9.72
CA ARG A 123 1.96 -7.21 10.71
C ARG A 123 1.48 -6.89 12.12
N VAL A 124 1.44 -7.92 12.95
CA VAL A 124 0.88 -7.89 14.30
C VAL A 124 1.87 -8.48 15.30
N THR A 125 1.55 -8.40 16.59
CA THR A 125 2.28 -9.12 17.65
C THR A 125 1.39 -10.24 18.17
N GLU A 126 1.95 -11.42 18.42
CA GLU A 126 1.20 -12.53 19.00
C GLU A 126 0.52 -12.09 20.31
N GLY A 127 -0.76 -12.44 20.46
CA GLY A 127 -1.58 -12.01 21.59
C GLY A 127 -2.34 -10.70 21.39
N ASP A 128 -2.04 -9.92 20.33
CA ASP A 128 -2.85 -8.76 19.95
C ASP A 128 -4.30 -9.20 19.67
N ARG A 129 -5.26 -8.39 20.10
CA ARG A 129 -6.63 -8.46 19.59
C ARG A 129 -6.68 -7.74 18.25
N ILE A 130 -6.99 -8.45 17.18
CA ILE A 130 -7.10 -7.89 15.84
C ILE A 130 -8.55 -7.47 15.59
N ARG A 131 -8.73 -6.30 14.96
CA ARG A 131 -10.01 -5.87 14.37
C ARG A 131 -9.76 -5.34 12.96
N ILE A 132 -10.49 -5.85 11.98
CA ILE A 132 -10.34 -5.44 10.58
C ILE A 132 -11.70 -4.98 10.10
N ARG A 133 -11.83 -3.68 9.78
CA ARG A 133 -13.00 -3.16 9.09
C ARG A 133 -12.81 -3.42 7.59
N PHE A 134 -13.62 -4.31 7.05
CA PHE A 134 -13.57 -4.70 5.66
C PHE A 134 -14.74 -4.08 4.89
N ASN A 135 -14.44 -3.16 3.99
CA ASN A 135 -15.40 -2.45 3.17
C ASN A 135 -15.44 -3.00 1.74
N ASN A 136 -16.63 -3.27 1.23
CA ASN A 136 -16.80 -3.75 -0.13
C ASN A 136 -17.63 -2.75 -0.97
N PRO A 137 -17.00 -1.75 -1.60
CA PRO A 137 -17.69 -0.87 -2.55
C PRO A 137 -17.77 -1.46 -3.97
N GLY A 138 -17.29 -2.69 -4.19
CA GLY A 138 -17.25 -3.34 -5.50
C GLY A 138 -18.58 -3.96 -5.91
N GLU A 139 -18.58 -4.65 -7.05
CA GLU A 139 -19.81 -5.22 -7.63
C GLU A 139 -20.07 -6.68 -7.23
N HIS A 140 -19.09 -7.32 -6.59
CA HIS A 140 -19.10 -8.74 -6.26
C HIS A 140 -19.03 -8.95 -4.75
N PRO A 141 -19.65 -10.01 -4.19
CA PRO A 141 -19.45 -10.35 -2.79
C PRO A 141 -17.99 -10.76 -2.55
N HIS A 142 -17.43 -10.32 -1.42
CA HIS A 142 -16.05 -10.58 -1.06
C HIS A 142 -15.92 -10.91 0.43
N THR A 143 -14.87 -11.65 0.77
CA THR A 143 -14.53 -11.99 2.16
C THR A 143 -13.06 -11.75 2.45
N LEU A 144 -12.70 -11.88 3.73
CA LEU A 144 -11.35 -12.13 4.20
C LEU A 144 -11.32 -13.46 4.95
N HIS A 145 -10.63 -14.44 4.41
CA HIS A 145 -10.29 -15.68 5.08
C HIS A 145 -8.83 -15.63 5.52
N PHE A 146 -8.59 -15.74 6.82
CA PHE A 146 -7.26 -15.70 7.41
C PHE A 146 -6.74 -17.12 7.63
N HIS A 147 -5.46 -17.33 7.33
CA HIS A 147 -4.77 -18.53 7.76
C HIS A 147 -4.29 -18.27 9.18
N GLY A 148 -4.89 -18.94 10.16
CA GLY A 148 -4.66 -18.69 11.58
C GLY A 148 -5.73 -19.33 12.45
N ILE A 149 -5.82 -18.91 13.73
CA ILE A 149 -6.85 -19.43 14.65
C ILE A 149 -7.90 -18.35 14.93
N HIS A 150 -9.11 -18.59 14.45
CA HIS A 150 -10.29 -17.78 14.74
C HIS A 150 -11.54 -18.66 14.80
N SER A 151 -12.65 -18.10 15.31
CA SER A 151 -13.93 -18.81 15.32
C SER A 151 -14.49 -18.97 13.90
N ALA A 152 -15.36 -19.95 13.67
CA ALA A 152 -16.04 -20.14 12.37
C ALA A 152 -16.80 -18.88 11.89
N ARG A 153 -17.32 -18.06 12.81
CA ARG A 153 -18.01 -16.80 12.48
C ARG A 153 -17.08 -15.70 11.95
N GLN A 154 -15.77 -15.89 12.06
CA GLN A 154 -14.71 -14.94 11.70
C GLN A 154 -13.83 -15.49 10.58
N ASP A 155 -14.23 -16.62 9.99
CA ASP A 155 -13.44 -17.40 9.03
C ASP A 155 -13.56 -16.88 7.59
N GLY A 156 -14.62 -16.15 7.27
CA GLY A 156 -14.79 -15.56 5.94
C GLY A 156 -15.05 -16.57 4.82
N ILE A 157 -15.50 -17.78 5.15
CA ILE A 157 -16.05 -18.73 4.18
C ILE A 157 -17.47 -18.32 3.77
N PRO A 158 -17.96 -18.74 2.58
CA PRO A 158 -19.33 -18.47 2.15
C PRO A 158 -20.35 -18.90 3.22
N GLY A 159 -21.24 -17.97 3.58
CA GLY A 159 -22.29 -18.20 4.58
C GLY A 159 -21.91 -17.91 6.04
N THR A 160 -20.67 -17.47 6.35
CA THR A 160 -20.30 -17.02 7.71
C THR A 160 -20.23 -15.50 7.83
N LEU A 161 -19.19 -14.88 7.26
CA LEU A 161 -18.97 -13.44 7.28
C LEU A 161 -18.46 -12.99 5.91
N GLU A 162 -19.36 -12.43 5.13
CA GLU A 162 -19.15 -11.99 3.76
C GLU A 162 -19.69 -10.57 3.60
N ALA A 163 -18.91 -9.69 2.99
CA ALA A 163 -19.36 -8.35 2.65
C ALA A 163 -20.00 -8.40 1.27
N ILE A 164 -21.30 -8.19 1.19
CA ILE A 164 -21.98 -7.97 -0.09
C ILE A 164 -21.64 -6.57 -0.64
N PRO A 165 -21.90 -6.29 -1.94
CA PRO A 165 -21.72 -4.95 -2.49
C PRO A 165 -22.36 -3.84 -1.66
N GLY A 166 -21.57 -2.82 -1.32
CA GLY A 166 -21.96 -1.68 -0.47
C GLY A 166 -21.86 -1.94 1.03
N GLU A 167 -21.52 -3.16 1.47
CA GLU A 167 -21.45 -3.50 2.89
C GLU A 167 -20.06 -3.28 3.48
N THR A 168 -20.04 -3.00 4.80
CA THR A 168 -18.85 -3.11 5.62
C THR A 168 -19.08 -4.16 6.71
N VAL A 169 -18.17 -5.13 6.79
CA VAL A 169 -18.14 -6.15 7.85
C VAL A 169 -16.89 -6.00 8.71
N VAL A 170 -16.92 -6.55 9.93
CA VAL A 170 -15.80 -6.46 10.87
C VAL A 170 -15.32 -7.85 11.25
N TYR A 171 -14.05 -8.13 10.97
CA TYR A 171 -13.37 -9.34 11.43
C TYR A 171 -12.68 -9.06 12.76
N GLU A 172 -12.82 -9.95 13.74
CA GLU A 172 -12.13 -9.88 15.02
C GLU A 172 -11.67 -11.25 15.52
N PHE A 173 -10.40 -11.34 15.86
CA PHE A 173 -9.78 -12.55 16.43
C PHE A 173 -8.50 -12.19 17.17
N ASP A 174 -7.93 -13.15 17.90
CA ASP A 174 -6.65 -12.96 18.58
C ASP A 174 -5.51 -13.42 17.66
N ALA A 175 -4.41 -12.68 17.62
CA ALA A 175 -3.23 -13.03 16.84
C ALA A 175 -2.53 -14.27 17.41
N LYS A 176 -2.80 -15.46 16.85
CA LYS A 176 -2.11 -16.72 17.18
C LYS A 176 -2.33 -17.81 16.11
N PRO A 177 -1.41 -18.77 15.97
CA PRO A 177 -0.06 -18.78 16.55
C PRO A 177 0.85 -17.73 15.86
N PHE A 178 1.98 -17.38 16.48
CA PHE A 178 3.02 -16.62 15.75
C PHE A 178 3.47 -17.39 14.49
N GLY A 179 3.79 -16.67 13.42
CA GLY A 179 4.24 -17.31 12.18
C GLY A 179 4.17 -16.40 10.97
N CYS A 180 4.38 -16.99 9.80
CA CYS A 180 4.14 -16.35 8.52
C CYS A 180 2.89 -16.97 7.91
N HIS A 181 1.81 -16.19 7.90
CA HIS A 181 0.51 -16.61 7.41
C HIS A 181 0.08 -15.74 6.23
N LEU A 182 -1.15 -15.94 5.76
CA LEU A 182 -1.74 -15.16 4.69
C LEU A 182 -3.23 -14.96 4.93
N TYR A 183 -3.83 -14.09 4.12
CA TYR A 183 -5.27 -13.97 4.01
C TYR A 183 -5.67 -13.84 2.55
N HIS A 184 -6.89 -14.26 2.22
CA HIS A 184 -7.42 -14.17 0.86
C HIS A 184 -8.94 -14.18 0.83
N CYS A 185 -9.53 -13.86 -0.32
CA CYS A 185 -10.97 -14.00 -0.49
C CYS A 185 -11.38 -15.49 -0.59
N HIS A 186 -12.54 -15.83 -0.04
CA HIS A 186 -13.12 -17.17 -0.10
C HIS A 186 -14.54 -17.22 -0.74
N SER A 187 -15.04 -16.08 -1.24
CA SER A 187 -16.32 -16.00 -1.96
C SER A 187 -16.36 -16.90 -3.19
N ALA A 188 -17.56 -17.36 -3.55
CA ALA A 188 -17.78 -18.20 -4.73
C ALA A 188 -17.93 -17.36 -6.01
N PRO A 189 -17.31 -17.75 -7.14
CA PRO A 189 -16.46 -18.92 -7.35
C PRO A 189 -15.00 -18.69 -6.92
N PHE A 190 -14.53 -19.47 -5.94
CA PHE A 190 -13.24 -19.29 -5.24
C PHE A 190 -12.06 -18.95 -6.15
N LYS A 191 -11.83 -19.77 -7.19
CA LYS A 191 -10.71 -19.63 -8.12
C LYS A 191 -10.64 -18.22 -8.73
N ARG A 192 -11.79 -17.65 -9.11
CA ARG A 192 -11.84 -16.33 -9.74
C ARG A 192 -11.47 -15.24 -8.75
N HIS A 193 -11.99 -15.30 -7.53
CA HIS A 193 -11.70 -14.30 -6.50
C HIS A 193 -10.22 -14.28 -6.13
N LEU A 194 -9.60 -15.45 -5.94
CA LEU A 194 -8.17 -15.53 -5.64
C LEU A 194 -7.31 -15.04 -6.80
N HIS A 195 -7.56 -15.54 -8.01
CA HIS A 195 -6.73 -15.22 -9.19
C HIS A 195 -6.82 -13.75 -9.61
N LYS A 196 -7.93 -13.08 -9.28
CA LYS A 196 -8.13 -11.65 -9.52
C LYS A 196 -7.21 -10.75 -8.68
N GLY A 197 -6.53 -11.28 -7.66
CA GLY A 197 -5.56 -10.53 -6.86
C GLY A 197 -5.90 -10.38 -5.38
N LEU A 198 -6.97 -11.01 -4.91
CA LEU A 198 -7.45 -10.88 -3.53
C LEU A 198 -6.70 -11.82 -2.58
N TYR A 199 -5.45 -11.46 -2.28
CA TYR A 199 -4.60 -12.12 -1.28
C TYR A 199 -3.58 -11.14 -0.69
N GLY A 200 -3.11 -11.40 0.52
CA GLY A 200 -2.08 -10.64 1.20
C GLY A 200 -1.40 -11.44 2.30
N ALA A 201 -0.29 -10.91 2.82
CA ALA A 201 0.45 -11.55 3.91
C ALA A 201 -0.11 -11.16 5.28
N PHE A 202 -0.06 -12.09 6.22
CA PHE A 202 -0.41 -11.86 7.62
C PHE A 202 0.72 -12.40 8.51
N LEU A 203 1.40 -11.51 9.23
CA LEU A 203 2.63 -11.80 9.97
C LEU A 203 2.49 -11.47 11.45
#